data_AF-A0A1S1TZZ6-F1
#
_entry.id   AF-A0A1S1TZZ6-F1
#
_cell.length_a   1.000
_cell.length_b   1.000
_cell.length_c   1.000
_cell.angle_alpha   90.00
_cell.angle_beta   90.00
_cell.angle_gamma   90.00
#
_symmetry.space_group_name_H-M   'P 1'
#
loop_
_entity.id
_entity.type
_entity.pdbx_description
1 polymer ?
#
loop_
_entity_poly.entity_id
_entity_poly.type
_entity_poly.pdbx_seq_one_letter_code
_entity_poly.pdbx_strand_id
1 'polypeptide(L)' 'MRTPAEVAADTPVEITVNMHPAVAYQLAQFAKRSTYSMFYEFTEAHLSEEERMTLAYQMLNGITAVGAALADAGYAPR' A
#
# COMPACT_ATOMS: atom_id res chain seq x y z
N MET A 1 1.24 6.35 -19.03
CA MET A 1 -0.14 6.03 -18.59
C MET A 1 -0.50 4.58 -18.92
N ARG A 2 -0.85 3.76 -17.92
CA ARG A 2 -1.26 2.36 -18.13
C ARG A 2 -2.69 2.24 -18.66
N THR A 3 -2.92 1.21 -19.47
CA THR A 3 -4.21 0.88 -20.06
C THR A 3 -5.14 0.19 -19.04
N PRO A 4 -6.46 0.27 -19.22
CA PRO A 4 -7.43 -0.45 -18.38
C PRO A 4 -7.20 -1.97 -18.35
N ALA A 5 -6.62 -2.54 -19.42
CA ALA A 5 -6.28 -3.96 -19.51
C ALA A 5 -5.09 -4.33 -18.59
N GLU A 6 -4.10 -3.45 -18.47
CA GLU A 6 -2.95 -3.64 -17.57
C GLU A 6 -3.37 -3.53 -16.10
N VAL A 7 -4.30 -2.61 -15.78
CA VAL A 7 -4.86 -2.51 -14.42
C VAL A 7 -5.74 -3.71 -14.08
N ALA A 8 -6.48 -4.27 -15.05
CA ALA A 8 -7.29 -5.47 -14.84
C ALA A 8 -6.44 -6.75 -14.71
N ALA A 9 -5.19 -6.73 -15.17
CA ALA A 9 -4.24 -7.82 -15.01
C ALA A 9 -3.53 -7.82 -13.65
N ASP A 10 -3.61 -6.72 -12.88
CA ASP A 10 -3.12 -6.67 -11.51
C ASP A 10 -3.96 -7.64 -10.67
N THR A 11 -3.42 -8.84 -10.48
CA THR A 11 -4.03 -9.87 -9.65
C THR A 11 -3.79 -9.48 -8.20
N PRO A 12 -4.82 -9.17 -7.40
CA PRO A 12 -4.63 -8.88 -6.00
C PRO A 12 -4.00 -10.09 -5.32
N VAL A 13 -2.81 -9.91 -4.75
CA VAL A 13 -2.13 -10.95 -4.00
C VAL A 13 -2.61 -10.86 -2.56
N GLU A 14 -3.38 -11.86 -2.13
CA GLU A 14 -3.73 -12.01 -0.72
C GLU A 14 -2.52 -12.54 0.06
N ILE A 15 -2.03 -11.74 1.00
CA ILE A 15 -0.95 -12.12 1.90
C ILE A 15 -1.52 -12.29 3.30
N THR A 16 -1.63 -13.53 3.77
CA THR A 16 -2.01 -13.83 5.15
C THR A 16 -0.77 -13.78 6.04
N VAL A 17 -0.75 -12.87 7.01
CA VAL A 17 0.37 -12.70 7.93
C VAL A 17 -0.09 -12.91 9.37
N ASN A 18 0.57 -13.81 10.08
CA ASN A 18 0.36 -13.98 11.52
C ASN A 18 1.29 -13.01 12.27
N MET A 19 0.73 -12.11 13.06
CA MET A 19 1.50 -11.17 13.87
C MET A 19 0.84 -10.90 15.22
N HIS A 20 1.63 -10.46 16.19
CA HIS A 20 1.13 -10.06 17.49
C HIS A 20 0.19 -8.84 17.35
N PRO A 21 -0.92 -8.72 18.12
CA PRO A 21 -1.88 -7.62 17.98
C PRO A 21 -1.27 -6.22 18.05
N ALA A 22 -0.23 -6.03 18.88
CA ALA A 22 0.49 -4.75 18.96
C ALA A 22 1.19 -4.37 17.64
N VAL A 23 1.70 -5.36 16.90
CA VAL A 23 2.34 -5.15 15.59
C VAL A 23 1.28 -4.84 14.53
N ALA A 24 0.14 -5.53 14.57
CA ALA A 24 -1.00 -5.24 13.70
C ALA A 24 -1.49 -3.79 13.88
N TYR A 25 -1.55 -3.30 15.12
CA TYR A 25 -1.89 -1.92 15.41
C TYR A 25 -0.86 -0.92 14.86
N GLN A 26 0.44 -1.20 15.04
CA GLN A 26 1.50 -0.34 14.49
C GLN A 26 1.45 -0.29 12.96
N LEU A 27 1.20 -1.44 12.31
CA LEU A 27 1.01 -1.51 10.87
C LEU A 27 -0.20 -0.70 10.40
N ALA A 28 -1.32 -0.77 11.13
CA ALA A 28 -2.51 0.02 10.84
C ALA A 28 -2.23 1.54 10.94
N GLN A 29 -1.51 1.97 11.99
CA GLN A 29 -1.12 3.37 12.15
C GLN A 29 -0.12 3.83 11.08
N PHE A 30 0.81 2.96 10.67
CA PHE A 30 1.72 3.22 9.55
C PHE A 30 0.93 3.41 8.27
N ALA A 31 0.10 2.42 7.89
CA ALA A 31 -0.74 2.45 6.70
C ALA A 31 -1.57 3.74 6.60
N LYS A 32 -2.12 4.20 7.73
CA LYS A 32 -2.89 5.44 7.81
C LYS A 32 -2.06 6.73 7.59
N ARG A 33 -0.81 6.75 8.03
CA ARG A 33 0.05 7.94 8.01
C ARG A 33 0.94 8.03 6.78
N SER A 34 1.07 6.95 6.04
CA SER A 34 1.93 6.95 4.88
C SER A 34 1.31 7.73 3.72
N THR A 35 2.15 8.50 3.04
CA THR A 35 1.72 9.43 1.98
C THR A 35 2.53 9.22 0.72
N TYR A 36 2.10 9.86 -0.37
CA TYR A 36 2.79 9.81 -1.65
C TYR A 36 4.26 10.16 -1.56
N SER A 37 4.64 11.26 -0.87
CA SER A 37 6.05 11.71 -0.79
C SER A 37 6.94 10.63 -0.19
N MET A 38 6.50 10.04 0.92
CA MET A 38 7.24 8.97 1.60
C MET A 38 7.49 7.78 0.67
N PHE A 39 6.48 7.36 -0.11
CA PHE A 39 6.66 6.25 -1.04
C PHE A 39 7.48 6.63 -2.26
N TYR A 40 7.27 7.82 -2.80
CA TYR A 40 8.08 8.33 -3.89
C TYR A 40 9.57 8.38 -3.50
N GLU A 41 9.90 8.79 -2.28
CA GLU A 41 11.27 8.77 -1.74
C GLU A 41 11.83 7.35 -1.58
N PHE A 42 10.99 6.36 -1.24
CA PHE A 42 11.41 4.96 -1.12
C PHE A 42 11.46 4.18 -2.44
N THR A 43 10.83 4.68 -3.52
CA THR A 43 10.97 4.06 -4.85
C THR A 43 12.41 4.17 -5.36
N GLU A 44 12.88 3.12 -6.02
CA GLU A 44 14.27 3.00 -6.44
C GLU A 44 14.68 4.19 -7.33
N ALA A 45 15.69 4.94 -6.90
CA ALA A 45 16.11 6.19 -7.55
C ALA A 45 16.66 6.03 -8.98
N HIS A 46 16.95 4.78 -9.39
CA HIS A 46 17.40 4.48 -10.75
C HIS A 46 16.26 4.40 -11.76
N LEU A 47 15.01 4.38 -11.31
CA LEU A 47 13.83 4.38 -12.15
C LEU A 47 13.52 5.79 -12.65
N SER A 48 12.86 5.87 -13.81
CA SER A 48 12.39 7.16 -14.33
C SER A 48 11.36 7.79 -13.38
N GLU A 49 11.18 9.12 -13.46
CA GLU A 49 10.18 9.81 -12.65
C GLU A 49 8.79 9.20 -12.83
N GLU A 50 8.33 8.95 -14.06
CA GLU A 50 7.01 8.35 -14.33
C GLU A 50 6.86 6.96 -13.67
N GLU A 51 7.88 6.11 -13.73
CA GLU A 51 7.86 4.79 -13.10
C GLU A 51 7.80 4.90 -11.58
N ARG A 52 8.60 5.80 -11.00
CA ARG A 52 8.61 6.08 -9.56
C ARG A 52 7.25 6.60 -9.08
N MET A 53 6.66 7.52 -9.83
CA MET A 53 5.30 8.01 -9.55
C MET A 53 4.31 6.84 -9.54
N THR A 54 4.38 5.99 -10.57
CA THR A 54 3.44 4.89 -10.72
C THR A 54 3.58 3.85 -9.61
N LEU A 55 4.80 3.49 -9.24
CA LEU A 55 5.07 2.58 -8.12
C LEU A 55 4.61 3.18 -6.79
N ALA A 56 4.88 4.47 -6.54
CA ALA A 56 4.41 5.15 -5.33
C ALA A 56 2.88 5.16 -5.23
N TYR A 57 2.17 5.37 -6.34
CA TYR A 57 0.71 5.25 -6.39
C TYR A 57 0.22 3.83 -6.14
N GLN A 58 0.89 2.82 -6.70
CA GLN A 58 0.55 1.41 -6.43
C GLN A 58 0.74 1.06 -4.95
N MET A 59 1.81 1.55 -4.31
CA MET A 59 2.04 1.35 -2.87
C MET A 59 0.93 2.00 -2.04
N LEU A 60 0.53 3.24 -2.36
CA LEU A 60 -0.60 3.90 -1.69
C LEU A 60 -1.91 3.13 -1.84
N ASN A 61 -2.19 2.62 -3.03
CA ASN A 61 -3.39 1.81 -3.28
C ASN A 61 -3.35 0.52 -2.45
N GLY A 62 -2.22 -0.18 -2.43
CA GLY A 62 -2.04 -1.39 -1.61
C GLY A 62 -2.22 -1.10 -0.12
N ILE A 63 -1.72 0.03 0.36
CA ILE A 63 -1.85 0.44 1.76
C ILE A 63 -3.28 0.82 2.13
N THR A 64 -3.99 1.48 1.22
CA THR A 64 -5.41 1.78 1.40
C THR A 64 -6.21 0.47 1.52
N ALA A 65 -5.90 -0.52 0.69
CA ALA A 65 -6.52 -1.84 0.76
C ALA A 65 -6.19 -2.56 2.08
N VAL A 66 -4.94 -2.51 2.55
CA VAL A 66 -4.55 -3.05 3.86
C VAL A 66 -5.27 -2.35 5.00
N GLY A 67 -5.36 -1.01 4.97
CA GLY A 67 -6.08 -0.22 5.97
C GLY A 67 -7.56 -0.57 6.03
N ALA A 68 -8.21 -0.76 4.87
CA ALA A 68 -9.60 -1.21 4.79
C ALA A 68 -9.77 -2.63 5.36
N ALA A 69 -8.92 -3.58 4.95
CA ALA A 69 -8.98 -4.96 5.45
C ALA A 69 -8.75 -5.04 6.97
N LEU A 70 -7.83 -4.23 7.52
CA LEU A 70 -7.60 -4.14 8.96
C LEU A 70 -8.83 -3.56 9.68
N ALA A 71 -9.47 -2.52 9.11
CA ALA A 71 -10.69 -1.96 9.66
C ALA A 71 -11.84 -2.98 9.68
N ASP A 72 -12.03 -3.73 8.59
CA ASP A 72 -13.02 -4.81 8.48
C ASP A 72 -12.77 -5.93 9.52
N ALA A 73 -11.51 -6.22 9.82
CA ALA A 73 -11.10 -7.16 10.86
C ALA A 73 -11.25 -6.61 12.30
N GLY A 74 -11.80 -5.40 12.47
CA GLY A 74 -12.02 -4.77 13.78
C GLY A 74 -10.83 -3.99 14.32
N TYR A 75 -9.73 -3.90 13.57
CA TYR A 75 -8.60 -3.05 13.89
C TYR A 75 -8.83 -1.69 13.23
N ALA A 76 -9.59 -0.81 13.89
CA ALA A 76 -9.84 0.55 13.43
C ALA A 76 -8.74 1.51 13.94
N PRO A 77 -7.71 1.84 13.13
CA PRO A 77 -6.69 2.82 13.53
C PRO A 77 -7.30 4.22 13.73
N ARG A 78 -7.34 4.69 14.98
CA ARG A 78 -7.88 6.01 15.37
C ARG A 78 -7.04 7.18 14.88
#